data_AF-A0A348PC13-F1
#
_entry.id   AF-A0A348PC13-F1
#
_cell.length_a   1.000
_cell.length_b   1.000
_cell.length_c   1.000
_cell.angle_alpha   90.00
_cell.angle_beta   90.00
_cell.angle_gamma   90.00
#
_symmetry.space_group_name_H-M   'P 1'
#
loop_
_entity.id
_entity.type
_entity.pdbx_description
1 polymer ?
#
loop_
_entity_poly.entity_id
_entity_poly.type
_entity_poly.pdbx_seq_one_letter_code
_entity_poly.pdbx_strand_id
1 'polypeptide(L)'
;MSGPSGTSSHATTVGQNAYGTATSIAPGVSNIWVYEAGSFAQTANLNFGNSIQTPMVAPSSPVPLRIFNHSWIGSFGNVAFDNEVLRRADFAMNRDGTLFICGENNGAGSVMNSLMACGYNGIAVGLTSGGHSAGDVATGVDGAGRMKPELVAPGQFTSFSTPVVSAAAALMYETTSVAPYNVNTTRRKGVTIKSALLCGATHNAGWQNQTPTSGPNRGLTVKPLDPVFGAGTVNVDRAHRILTANEAAPSATAAGAATATAQPLVSWDYDVYVAAMQRHYRIDLPAPADFSALITWNRSPTTQWTSGSAPAVVNLRLELKKVVDGVPVAITGDAGVGVFTSGNVLSASAVDNLEHLYIRGLAAGSYVLSVTRDDALTNVAASALTWFVDLPVILGDIDGNGVVNGADLGLQLGAWGTAGPGDLNGDGIVNGPDLGVLLGAWS
;
A
#
# COMPACT_ATOMS: atom_id res chain seq x y z
N MET A 1 26.15 24.49 -2.64
CA MET A 1 25.89 25.85 -2.10
C MET A 1 24.41 25.96 -1.79
N SER A 2 24.01 26.02 -0.51
CA SER A 2 22.63 26.35 -0.14
C SER A 2 22.53 27.87 -0.02
N GLY A 3 22.17 28.54 -1.12
CA GLY A 3 21.64 29.91 -1.05
C GLY A 3 20.18 29.88 -0.59
N PRO A 4 19.65 30.99 -0.05
CA PRO A 4 18.23 31.10 0.25
C PRO A 4 17.43 30.85 -1.03
N SER A 5 16.61 29.80 -1.05
CA SER A 5 15.57 29.68 -2.06
C SER A 5 14.54 30.80 -1.83
N GLY A 6 14.09 31.45 -2.90
CA GLY A 6 13.02 32.44 -2.80
C GLY A 6 11.76 31.82 -2.17
N THR A 7 10.94 32.65 -1.52
CA THR A 7 9.62 32.23 -1.04
C THR A 7 8.79 31.70 -2.21
N SER A 8 8.52 30.40 -2.21
CA SER A 8 7.72 29.74 -3.26
C SER A 8 6.34 29.44 -2.72
N SER A 9 5.30 30.00 -3.36
CA SER A 9 3.90 29.66 -3.09
C SER A 9 3.62 28.16 -3.30
N HIS A 10 4.43 27.48 -4.11
CA HIS A 10 4.36 26.04 -4.31
C HIS A 10 4.59 25.28 -3.00
N ALA A 11 5.69 25.54 -2.29
CA ALA A 11 6.00 24.88 -1.02
C ALA A 11 4.94 25.18 0.06
N THR A 12 4.40 26.41 0.07
CA THR A 12 3.27 26.78 0.94
C THR A 12 2.03 25.93 0.64
N THR A 13 1.67 25.75 -0.64
CA THR A 13 0.51 24.95 -1.04
C THR A 13 0.70 23.46 -0.71
N VAL A 14 1.91 22.94 -0.93
CA VAL A 14 2.27 21.57 -0.52
C VAL A 14 2.09 21.39 0.98
N GLY A 15 2.60 22.32 1.79
CA GLY A 15 2.45 22.30 3.25
C GLY A 15 0.99 22.38 3.69
N GLN A 16 0.18 23.25 3.07
CA GLN A 16 -1.25 23.34 3.33
C GLN A 16 -1.98 22.02 3.07
N ASN A 17 -1.67 21.31 2.00
CA ASN A 17 -2.27 20.02 1.69
C ASN A 17 -1.74 18.89 2.59
N ALA A 18 -0.50 19.00 3.08
CA ALA A 18 0.12 17.96 3.92
C ALA A 18 -0.32 18.07 5.38
N TYR A 19 -0.37 19.27 5.95
CA TYR A 19 -0.61 19.49 7.39
C TYR A 19 -1.36 20.81 7.70
N GLY A 20 -1.90 21.50 6.70
CA GLY A 20 -2.65 22.73 6.91
C GLY A 20 -3.95 22.51 7.68
N THR A 21 -4.27 23.41 8.62
CA THR A 21 -5.43 23.30 9.53
C THR A 21 -6.79 23.36 8.85
N ALA A 22 -6.87 23.94 7.64
CA ALA A 22 -8.13 24.10 6.90
C ALA A 22 -8.29 23.10 5.74
N THR A 23 -7.18 22.53 5.24
CA THR A 23 -7.13 21.84 3.94
C THR A 23 -6.54 20.44 4.01
N SER A 24 -5.78 20.12 5.06
CA SER A 24 -5.21 18.78 5.25
C SER A 24 -6.12 17.93 6.14
N ILE A 25 -6.12 16.64 5.86
CA ILE A 25 -6.68 15.61 6.75
C ILE A 25 -5.78 15.30 7.95
N ALA A 26 -4.57 15.85 8.01
CA ALA A 26 -3.61 15.68 9.11
C ALA A 26 -3.19 17.02 9.74
N PRO A 27 -4.14 17.84 10.25
CA PRO A 27 -3.84 19.17 10.79
C PRO A 27 -3.04 19.13 12.11
N GLY A 28 -2.93 17.96 12.75
CA GLY A 28 -2.18 17.76 13.99
C GLY A 28 -0.66 17.63 13.81
N VAL A 29 -0.15 17.56 12.58
CA VAL A 29 1.29 17.49 12.31
C VAL A 29 1.95 18.84 12.63
N SER A 30 2.64 18.92 13.77
CA SER A 30 3.24 20.16 14.29
C SER A 30 4.74 20.29 14.04
N ASN A 31 5.44 19.18 13.82
CA ASN A 31 6.90 19.16 13.71
C ASN A 31 7.32 19.07 12.24
N ILE A 32 7.85 20.17 11.71
CA ILE A 32 8.10 20.33 10.28
C ILE A 32 9.59 20.62 10.07
N TRP A 33 10.23 19.81 9.23
CA TRP A 33 11.58 20.04 8.72
C TRP A 33 11.50 20.36 7.24
N VAL A 34 12.17 21.43 6.83
CA VAL A 34 12.17 21.90 5.45
C VAL A 34 13.58 21.80 4.89
N TYR A 35 13.70 21.17 3.74
CA TYR A 35 14.95 21.06 2.99
C TYR A 35 14.77 21.66 1.60
N GLU A 36 15.79 22.34 1.10
CA GLU A 36 15.90 22.60 -0.33
C GLU A 36 16.18 21.26 -1.05
N ALA A 37 15.47 20.98 -2.15
CA ALA A 37 15.44 19.67 -2.78
C ALA A 37 16.83 19.18 -3.25
N GLY A 38 17.60 20.05 -3.91
CA GLY A 38 18.95 19.73 -4.37
C GLY A 38 19.90 19.47 -3.20
N SER A 39 19.80 20.25 -2.13
CA SER A 39 20.58 20.10 -0.92
C SER A 39 20.21 18.83 -0.15
N PHE A 40 18.92 18.44 -0.13
CA PHE A 40 18.48 17.17 0.47
C PHE A 40 19.15 15.99 -0.23
N ALA A 41 19.10 15.95 -1.56
CA ALA A 41 19.72 14.89 -2.35
C ALA A 41 21.25 14.88 -2.21
N GLN A 42 21.84 16.04 -1.96
CA GLN A 42 23.29 16.21 -1.78
C GLN A 42 23.68 16.24 -0.30
N THR A 43 24.06 17.39 0.23
CA THR A 43 24.86 17.49 1.46
C THR A 43 24.05 17.62 2.74
N ALA A 44 22.74 17.89 2.68
CA ALA A 44 21.92 18.10 3.87
C ALA A 44 21.24 16.82 4.38
N ASN A 45 21.11 15.78 3.54
CA ASN A 45 20.53 14.52 3.98
C ASN A 45 21.21 13.29 3.35
N LEU A 46 21.03 13.05 2.04
CA LEU A 46 21.40 11.76 1.46
C LEU A 46 22.93 11.56 1.31
N ASN A 47 23.71 12.64 1.39
CA ASN A 47 25.16 12.66 1.30
C ASN A 47 25.69 12.13 -0.04
N PHE A 48 25.03 12.48 -1.15
CA PHE A 48 25.48 12.12 -2.51
C PHE A 48 26.96 12.44 -2.74
N GLY A 49 27.67 11.52 -3.40
CA GLY A 49 29.08 11.64 -3.75
C GLY A 49 30.04 11.31 -2.60
N ASN A 50 29.53 11.01 -1.39
CA ASN A 50 30.38 10.67 -0.24
C ASN A 50 30.50 9.15 -0.03
N SER A 51 31.69 8.59 -0.20
CA SER A 51 31.93 7.14 -0.05
C SER A 51 31.95 6.64 1.40
N ILE A 52 32.04 7.52 2.40
CA ILE A 52 32.15 7.17 3.83
C ILE A 52 30.83 7.45 4.56
N GLN A 53 30.17 8.55 4.23
CA GLN A 53 28.97 9.00 4.93
C GLN A 53 27.72 8.28 4.40
N THR A 54 26.98 7.69 5.33
CA THR A 54 25.60 7.26 5.10
C THR A 54 24.67 8.48 5.15
N PRO A 55 23.40 8.37 4.68
CA PRO A 55 22.41 9.43 4.85
C PRO A 55 22.32 9.92 6.30
N MET A 56 22.02 11.20 6.50
CA MET A 56 21.75 11.77 7.82
C MET A 56 20.64 10.99 8.54
N VAL A 57 20.80 10.77 9.84
CA VAL A 57 19.76 10.14 10.66
C VAL A 57 18.55 11.08 10.73
N ALA A 58 17.36 10.55 10.44
CA ALA A 58 16.13 11.32 10.57
C ALA A 58 15.96 11.85 12.02
N PRO A 59 15.53 13.11 12.20
CA PRO A 59 15.28 13.66 13.52
C PRO A 59 14.37 12.76 14.37
N SER A 60 14.77 12.47 15.61
CA SER A 60 14.05 11.56 16.51
C SER A 60 13.37 12.25 17.70
N SER A 61 13.60 13.55 17.90
CA SER A 61 13.16 14.32 19.06
C SER A 61 12.44 15.61 18.64
N PRO A 62 11.35 16.03 19.33
CA PRO A 62 10.68 15.35 20.46
C PRO A 62 9.89 14.11 20.05
N VAL A 63 9.57 13.94 18.77
CA VAL A 63 8.98 12.74 18.18
C VAL A 63 9.72 12.36 16.90
N PRO A 64 9.80 11.06 16.53
CA PRO A 64 10.47 10.65 15.31
C PRO A 64 9.82 11.20 14.04
N LEU A 65 10.63 11.76 13.14
CA LEU A 65 10.23 12.06 11.78
C LEU A 65 9.90 10.74 11.07
N ARG A 66 8.69 10.66 10.48
CA ARG A 66 8.20 9.45 9.81
C ARG A 66 8.00 9.61 8.31
N ILE A 67 7.76 10.82 7.83
CA ILE A 67 7.36 11.06 6.44
C ILE A 67 8.26 12.12 5.82
N PHE A 68 8.76 11.84 4.62
CA PHE A 68 9.32 12.86 3.74
C PHE A 68 8.39 13.06 2.55
N ASN A 69 7.93 14.28 2.35
CA ASN A 69 7.18 14.66 1.16
C ASN A 69 8.16 15.22 0.11
N HIS A 70 8.23 14.56 -1.05
CA HIS A 70 9.02 14.96 -2.21
C HIS A 70 8.10 15.38 -3.36
N SER A 71 7.46 16.54 -3.21
CA SER A 71 6.60 17.15 -4.25
C SER A 71 7.39 17.85 -5.36
N TRP A 72 8.48 17.22 -5.83
CA TRP A 72 9.37 17.68 -6.87
C TRP A 72 9.89 16.49 -7.69
N ILE A 73 10.33 16.77 -8.91
CA ILE A 73 10.96 15.82 -9.82
C ILE A 73 12.38 16.25 -10.14
N GLY A 74 13.26 15.32 -10.49
CA GLY A 74 14.60 15.68 -10.91
C GLY A 74 15.45 14.53 -11.44
N SER A 75 16.60 14.90 -11.96
CA SER A 75 17.71 14.02 -12.33
C SER A 75 18.98 14.85 -12.32
N PHE A 76 20.12 14.23 -12.00
CA PHE A 76 21.43 14.83 -12.20
C PHE A 76 21.92 14.75 -13.67
N GLY A 77 21.08 14.27 -14.59
CA GLY A 77 21.46 14.03 -15.99
C GLY A 77 22.45 12.88 -16.15
N ASN A 78 22.66 12.09 -15.08
CA ASN A 78 23.56 10.94 -15.06
C ASN A 78 22.92 9.82 -14.24
N VAL A 79 22.60 8.72 -14.91
CA VAL A 79 21.90 7.57 -14.32
C VAL A 79 22.68 6.96 -13.14
N ALA A 80 24.01 6.95 -13.17
CA ALA A 80 24.80 6.44 -12.04
C ALA A 80 24.64 7.31 -10.79
N PHE A 81 24.54 8.64 -10.97
CA PHE A 81 24.33 9.58 -9.87
C PHE A 81 22.90 9.51 -9.34
N ASP A 82 21.92 9.39 -10.22
CA ASP A 82 20.52 9.19 -9.82
C ASP A 82 20.36 7.90 -9.01
N ASN A 83 20.96 6.80 -9.47
CA ASN A 83 20.93 5.51 -8.77
C ASN A 83 21.58 5.60 -7.39
N GLU A 84 22.71 6.30 -7.25
CA GLU A 84 23.31 6.53 -5.94
C GLU A 84 22.33 7.22 -4.96
N VAL A 85 21.65 8.28 -5.41
CA VAL A 85 20.68 9.00 -4.58
C VAL A 85 19.49 8.11 -4.20
N LEU A 86 18.94 7.36 -5.16
CA LEU A 86 17.85 6.42 -4.89
C LEU A 86 18.26 5.35 -3.88
N ARG A 87 19.48 4.79 -4.02
CA ARG A 87 20.02 3.80 -3.08
C ARG A 87 20.17 4.34 -1.67
N ARG A 88 20.60 5.59 -1.54
CA ARG A 88 20.70 6.31 -0.27
C ARG A 88 19.33 6.55 0.35
N ALA A 89 18.33 6.93 -0.44
CA ALA A 89 16.96 7.09 0.05
C ALA A 89 16.36 5.77 0.54
N ASP A 90 16.53 4.67 -0.21
CA ASP A 90 16.10 3.33 0.20
C ASP A 90 16.79 2.88 1.50
N PHE A 91 18.08 3.18 1.66
CA PHE A 91 18.81 2.93 2.90
C PHE A 91 18.23 3.75 4.06
N ALA A 92 17.99 5.06 3.88
CA ALA A 92 17.45 5.93 4.92
C ALA A 92 16.06 5.49 5.38
N MET A 93 15.17 5.15 4.45
CA MET A 93 13.82 4.63 4.75
C MET A 93 13.88 3.35 5.59
N ASN A 94 14.79 2.43 5.26
CA ASN A 94 14.99 1.21 6.03
C ASN A 94 15.55 1.47 7.44
N ARG A 95 16.64 2.23 7.54
CA ARG A 95 17.35 2.47 8.80
C ARG A 95 16.48 3.24 9.78
N ASP A 96 15.80 4.29 9.30
CA ASP A 96 15.11 5.25 10.16
C ASP A 96 13.62 4.92 10.32
N GLY A 97 13.10 3.97 9.54
CA GLY A 97 11.67 3.65 9.51
C GLY A 97 10.84 4.84 9.03
N THR A 98 11.36 5.57 8.05
CA THR A 98 10.68 6.68 7.37
C THR A 98 10.05 6.19 6.06
N LEU A 99 9.04 6.91 5.58
CA LEU A 99 8.38 6.66 4.31
C LEU A 99 8.49 7.92 3.44
N PHE A 100 9.05 7.76 2.24
CA PHE A 100 9.18 8.86 1.28
C PHE A 100 7.98 8.82 0.33
N ILE A 101 7.27 9.93 0.21
CA ILE A 101 6.12 10.09 -0.66
C ILE A 101 6.55 11.04 -1.78
N CYS A 102 6.65 10.54 -3.01
CA CYS A 102 7.33 11.18 -4.13
C CYS A 102 6.35 11.48 -5.26
N GLY A 103 6.28 12.72 -5.73
CA GLY A 103 5.41 13.08 -6.84
C GLY A 103 5.96 12.65 -8.20
N GLU A 104 5.08 12.17 -9.08
CA GLU A 104 5.40 11.94 -10.50
C GLU A 104 5.53 13.25 -11.29
N ASN A 105 6.05 13.18 -12.52
CA ASN A 105 6.05 14.33 -13.43
C ASN A 105 4.63 14.65 -13.91
N ASN A 106 4.33 15.93 -14.15
CA ASN A 106 3.03 16.36 -14.61
C ASN A 106 2.87 16.15 -16.12
N GLY A 107 1.67 15.74 -16.52
CA GLY A 107 1.29 15.51 -17.91
C GLY A 107 1.28 14.02 -18.27
N ALA A 108 0.17 13.55 -18.85
CA ALA A 108 0.04 12.17 -19.31
C ALA A 108 1.11 11.86 -20.37
N GLY A 109 1.83 10.75 -20.19
CA GLY A 109 2.93 10.36 -21.08
C GLY A 109 4.19 11.23 -20.98
N SER A 110 4.27 12.10 -19.98
CA SER A 110 5.51 12.83 -19.69
C SER A 110 6.63 11.88 -19.24
N VAL A 111 7.88 12.34 -19.38
CA VAL A 111 9.05 11.56 -18.97
C VAL A 111 9.03 11.36 -17.46
N MET A 112 9.15 10.09 -17.03
CA MET A 112 9.39 9.74 -15.64
C MET A 112 10.83 10.09 -15.26
N ASN A 113 10.97 11.09 -14.40
CA ASN A 113 12.29 11.49 -13.89
C ASN A 113 12.71 10.58 -12.74
N SER A 114 13.98 10.18 -12.71
CA SER A 114 14.50 9.21 -11.74
C SER A 114 14.24 9.63 -10.28
N LEU A 115 14.53 10.89 -9.94
CA LEU A 115 14.50 11.38 -8.56
C LEU A 115 13.14 12.03 -8.25
N MET A 116 12.44 11.68 -7.16
CA MET A 116 12.69 10.57 -6.21
C MET A 116 11.70 9.40 -6.40
N ALA A 117 10.85 9.46 -7.42
CA ALA A 117 9.73 8.54 -7.62
C ALA A 117 10.18 7.12 -7.97
N CYS A 118 11.33 6.94 -8.64
CA CYS A 118 11.82 5.62 -9.03
C CYS A 118 12.42 4.79 -7.87
N GLY A 119 12.40 5.24 -6.61
CA GLY A 119 12.89 4.46 -5.47
C GLY A 119 12.15 3.14 -5.23
N TYR A 120 12.72 2.24 -4.40
CA TYR A 120 12.07 0.99 -3.99
C TYR A 120 11.12 1.17 -2.82
N ASN A 121 11.58 1.85 -1.78
CA ASN A 121 10.91 1.78 -0.48
C ASN A 121 9.85 2.87 -0.30
N GLY A 122 9.88 3.93 -1.13
CA GLY A 122 8.91 5.02 -1.11
C GLY A 122 7.61 4.71 -1.85
N ILE A 123 6.73 5.69 -1.95
CA ILE A 123 5.50 5.64 -2.76
C ILE A 123 5.59 6.76 -3.79
N ALA A 124 5.59 6.40 -5.07
CA ALA A 124 5.37 7.37 -6.14
C ALA A 124 3.88 7.67 -6.29
N VAL A 125 3.55 8.95 -6.44
CA VAL A 125 2.19 9.47 -6.40
C VAL A 125 1.85 10.21 -7.69
N GLY A 126 0.83 9.69 -8.38
CA GLY A 126 0.22 10.32 -9.55
C GLY A 126 -1.06 11.10 -9.21
N LEU A 127 -1.83 11.38 -10.26
CA LEU A 127 -3.12 12.08 -10.21
C LEU A 127 -4.27 11.12 -10.51
N THR A 128 -5.40 11.29 -9.83
CA THR A 128 -6.65 10.59 -10.17
C THR A 128 -7.17 10.93 -11.57
N SER A 129 -6.71 12.04 -12.17
CA SER A 129 -7.00 12.40 -13.55
C SER A 129 -6.19 11.62 -14.59
N GLY A 130 -5.13 10.89 -14.19
CA GLY A 130 -4.18 10.27 -15.10
C GLY A 130 -3.18 11.24 -15.73
N GLY A 131 -3.20 12.51 -15.33
CA GLY A 131 -2.35 13.58 -15.89
C GLY A 131 -0.90 13.59 -15.38
N HIS A 132 -0.21 12.46 -15.39
CA HIS A 132 1.14 12.29 -14.84
C HIS A 132 2.00 11.32 -15.68
N SER A 133 3.32 11.31 -15.43
CA SER A 133 4.21 10.26 -15.93
C SER A 133 3.86 8.91 -15.30
N ALA A 134 3.79 7.86 -16.11
CA ALA A 134 3.47 6.52 -15.65
C ALA A 134 4.11 5.46 -16.54
N GLY A 135 4.15 4.22 -16.06
CA GLY A 135 4.71 3.07 -16.76
C GLY A 135 5.94 2.49 -16.07
N ASP A 136 6.82 1.90 -16.87
CA ASP A 136 7.99 1.19 -16.38
C ASP A 136 9.17 2.14 -16.12
N VAL A 137 9.85 1.96 -15.00
CA VAL A 137 11.15 2.59 -14.74
C VAL A 137 12.12 2.26 -15.88
N ALA A 138 12.76 3.30 -16.43
CA ALA A 138 13.60 3.18 -17.61
C ALA A 138 14.85 2.31 -17.39
N THR A 139 15.35 1.68 -18.47
CA THR A 139 16.60 0.94 -18.46
C THR A 139 17.76 1.78 -17.94
N GLY A 140 18.58 1.18 -17.06
CA GLY A 140 19.73 1.83 -16.42
C GLY A 140 19.40 2.44 -15.06
N VAL A 141 18.16 2.89 -14.83
CA VAL A 141 17.71 3.34 -13.50
C VAL A 141 17.51 2.12 -12.60
N ASP A 142 17.86 2.24 -11.32
CA ASP A 142 17.71 1.19 -10.32
C ASP A 142 16.26 0.70 -10.28
N GLY A 143 16.08 -0.59 -10.59
CA GLY A 143 14.76 -1.19 -10.70
C GLY A 143 14.04 -0.91 -11.99
N ALA A 144 14.77 -0.83 -13.10
CA ALA A 144 14.23 -0.88 -14.46
C ALA A 144 13.14 -1.95 -14.62
N GLY A 145 12.05 -1.60 -15.29
CA GLY A 145 10.90 -2.47 -15.53
C GLY A 145 9.82 -2.44 -14.44
N ARG A 146 10.13 -1.88 -13.26
CA ARG A 146 9.14 -1.69 -12.18
C ARG A 146 8.08 -0.67 -12.55
N MET A 147 6.88 -0.87 -12.05
CA MET A 147 5.74 -0.02 -12.37
C MET A 147 5.63 1.20 -11.46
N LYS A 148 5.32 2.36 -12.04
CA LYS A 148 5.06 3.62 -11.35
C LYS A 148 3.90 4.40 -12.03
N PRO A 149 3.15 5.23 -11.28
CA PRO A 149 3.20 5.40 -9.83
C PRO A 149 2.66 4.18 -9.08
N GLU A 150 2.96 4.07 -7.79
CA GLU A 150 2.30 3.06 -6.95
C GLU A 150 0.88 3.46 -6.52
N LEU A 151 0.59 4.76 -6.40
CA LEU A 151 -0.71 5.25 -5.91
C LEU A 151 -1.11 6.53 -6.63
N VAL A 152 -2.41 6.80 -6.75
CA VAL A 152 -2.90 8.10 -7.21
C VAL A 152 -3.74 8.78 -6.12
N ALA A 153 -3.75 10.11 -6.16
CA ALA A 153 -4.52 10.94 -5.25
C ALA A 153 -5.12 12.15 -5.98
N PRO A 154 -6.20 12.74 -5.45
CA PRO A 154 -6.78 13.95 -6.04
C PRO A 154 -5.80 15.12 -5.94
N GLY A 155 -5.78 15.95 -6.98
CA GLY A 155 -4.94 17.14 -7.04
C GLY A 155 -4.95 17.75 -8.44
N GLN A 156 -4.64 19.04 -8.53
CA GLN A 156 -4.47 19.72 -9.83
C GLN A 156 -3.14 19.34 -10.50
N PHE A 157 -2.10 19.14 -9.69
CA PHE A 157 -0.76 18.75 -10.09
C PHE A 157 -0.26 17.66 -9.16
N THR A 158 0.69 16.83 -9.61
CA THR A 158 1.29 15.75 -8.80
C THR A 158 1.91 16.26 -7.51
N SER A 159 2.50 17.45 -7.53
CA SER A 159 2.98 18.14 -6.33
C SER A 159 1.88 18.42 -5.30
N PHE A 160 0.61 18.48 -5.70
CA PHE A 160 -0.51 18.73 -4.80
C PHE A 160 -1.29 17.46 -4.42
N SER A 161 -1.12 16.35 -5.16
CA SER A 161 -1.64 15.03 -4.78
C SER A 161 -0.68 14.26 -3.86
N THR A 162 0.62 14.44 -4.02
CA THR A 162 1.68 13.89 -3.14
C THR A 162 1.47 14.22 -1.65
N PRO A 163 1.17 15.47 -1.26
CA PRO A 163 0.87 15.81 0.13
C PRO A 163 -0.44 15.21 0.65
N VAL A 164 -1.42 14.88 -0.21
CA VAL A 164 -2.63 14.15 0.22
C VAL A 164 -2.25 12.75 0.71
N VAL A 165 -1.39 12.04 -0.02
CA VAL A 165 -0.87 10.73 0.41
C VAL A 165 0.03 10.87 1.64
N SER A 166 0.78 11.98 1.77
CA SER A 166 1.57 12.26 2.98
C SER A 166 0.68 12.45 4.21
N ALA A 167 -0.42 13.19 4.07
CA ALA A 167 -1.39 13.38 5.14
C ALA A 167 -2.09 12.05 5.50
N ALA A 168 -2.43 11.23 4.50
CA ALA A 168 -2.96 9.88 4.73
C ALA A 168 -1.98 9.01 5.52
N ALA A 169 -0.71 8.99 5.13
CA ALA A 169 0.33 8.28 5.86
C ALA A 169 0.49 8.81 7.30
N ALA A 170 0.37 10.12 7.53
CA ALA A 170 0.47 10.72 8.85
C ALA A 170 -0.63 10.21 9.80
N LEU A 171 -1.88 10.14 9.32
CA LEU A 171 -2.98 9.53 10.06
C LEU A 171 -2.72 8.06 10.40
N MET A 172 -2.16 7.29 9.45
CA MET A 172 -1.79 5.89 9.72
C MET A 172 -0.69 5.78 10.77
N TYR A 173 0.34 6.62 10.72
CA TYR A 173 1.39 6.64 11.74
C TYR A 173 0.88 7.05 13.12
N GLU A 174 -0.04 8.01 13.20
CA GLU A 174 -0.72 8.37 14.44
C GLU A 174 -1.55 7.20 14.99
N THR A 175 -2.44 6.64 14.17
CA THR A 175 -3.31 5.50 14.50
C THR A 175 -2.50 4.34 15.08
N THR A 176 -1.40 4.00 14.43
CA THR A 176 -0.54 2.87 14.83
C THR A 176 0.38 3.18 16.02
N SER A 177 0.41 4.44 16.47
CA SER A 177 1.22 4.90 17.61
C SER A 177 0.40 5.17 18.87
N VAL A 178 -0.93 5.11 18.81
CA VAL A 178 -1.84 5.25 19.97
C VAL A 178 -2.40 3.90 20.42
N ALA A 179 -2.83 3.80 21.69
CA ALA A 179 -3.43 2.59 22.22
C ALA A 179 -4.81 2.32 21.57
N PRO A 180 -5.20 1.04 21.37
CA PRO A 180 -4.48 -0.18 21.75
C PRO A 180 -3.42 -0.64 20.73
N TYR A 181 -3.28 0.06 19.60
CA TYR A 181 -2.51 -0.41 18.45
C TYR A 181 -0.99 -0.25 18.57
N ASN A 182 -0.54 0.64 19.45
CA ASN A 182 0.86 0.95 19.70
C ASN A 182 1.72 -0.21 20.25
N VAL A 183 1.08 -1.28 20.74
CA VAL A 183 1.74 -2.47 21.29
C VAL A 183 2.51 -3.21 20.19
N ASN A 184 1.90 -3.39 19.02
CA ASN A 184 2.56 -4.07 17.91
C ASN A 184 3.35 -3.08 17.05
N THR A 185 4.65 -3.01 17.29
CA THR A 185 5.51 -2.03 16.62
C THR A 185 5.79 -2.31 15.14
N THR A 186 5.47 -3.50 14.63
CA THR A 186 5.58 -3.82 13.19
C THR A 186 4.53 -3.09 12.37
N ARG A 187 3.37 -2.79 12.97
CA ARG A 187 2.26 -2.04 12.38
C ARG A 187 2.64 -0.65 11.88
N ARG A 188 3.54 0.02 12.61
CA ARG A 188 4.04 1.37 12.31
C ARG A 188 5.33 1.40 11.48
N LYS A 189 5.73 0.29 10.86
CA LYS A 189 6.87 0.28 9.93
C LYS A 189 6.45 0.90 8.60
N GLY A 190 7.35 1.65 7.95
CA GLY A 190 7.04 2.28 6.65
C GLY A 190 6.56 1.29 5.58
N VAL A 191 7.11 0.07 5.55
CA VAL A 191 6.66 -1.00 4.65
C VAL A 191 5.22 -1.44 4.93
N THR A 192 4.81 -1.48 6.19
CA THR A 192 3.43 -1.84 6.60
C THR A 192 2.45 -0.72 6.26
N ILE A 193 2.82 0.54 6.53
CA ILE A 193 2.02 1.71 6.14
C ILE A 193 1.88 1.80 4.62
N LYS A 194 2.97 1.55 3.87
CA LYS A 194 2.95 1.44 2.40
C LYS A 194 1.97 0.37 1.95
N SER A 195 2.10 -0.86 2.47
CA SER A 195 1.22 -1.97 2.11
C SER A 195 -0.26 -1.64 2.34
N ALA A 196 -0.61 -1.09 3.51
CA ALA A 196 -1.99 -0.74 3.84
C ALA A 196 -2.57 0.36 2.93
N LEU A 197 -1.79 1.42 2.63
CA LEU A 197 -2.22 2.49 1.73
C LEU A 197 -2.45 2.00 0.30
N LEU A 198 -1.60 1.09 -0.19
CA LEU A 198 -1.73 0.55 -1.53
C LEU A 198 -2.86 -0.49 -1.61
N CYS A 199 -2.96 -1.42 -0.67
CA CYS A 199 -4.01 -2.44 -0.65
C CYS A 199 -5.41 -1.85 -0.48
N GLY A 200 -5.51 -0.83 0.37
CA GLY A 200 -6.75 -0.13 0.66
C GLY A 200 -7.20 0.80 -0.45
N ALA A 201 -6.40 1.00 -1.51
CA ALA A 201 -6.76 1.91 -2.59
C ALA A 201 -8.11 1.54 -3.24
N THR A 202 -8.88 2.56 -3.62
CA THR A 202 -10.11 2.39 -4.38
C THR A 202 -9.78 2.28 -5.87
N HIS A 203 -10.23 1.19 -6.48
CA HIS A 203 -10.05 0.91 -7.89
C HIS A 203 -11.20 1.52 -8.69
N ASN A 204 -10.87 2.25 -9.76
CA ASN A 204 -11.90 2.68 -10.71
C ASN A 204 -12.39 1.48 -11.55
N ALA A 205 -13.50 1.66 -12.27
CA ALA A 205 -14.08 0.61 -13.10
C ALA A 205 -13.12 0.12 -14.21
N GLY A 206 -12.22 0.99 -14.68
CA GLY A 206 -11.24 0.68 -15.73
C GLY A 206 -9.93 0.06 -15.23
N TRP A 207 -9.74 -0.05 -13.93
CA TRP A 207 -8.47 -0.49 -13.35
C TRP A 207 -8.18 -1.93 -13.78
N GLN A 208 -6.98 -2.15 -14.31
CA GLN A 208 -6.49 -3.45 -14.73
C GLN A 208 -4.97 -3.50 -14.75
N ASN A 209 -4.40 -4.64 -14.38
CA ASN A 209 -2.96 -4.85 -14.28
C ASN A 209 -2.44 -5.79 -15.37
N GLN A 210 -2.92 -5.58 -16.60
CA GLN A 210 -2.52 -6.28 -17.83
C GLN A 210 -2.69 -7.81 -17.79
N THR A 211 -3.60 -8.28 -16.95
CA THR A 211 -3.90 -9.70 -16.78
C THR A 211 -4.70 -10.26 -17.95
N PRO A 212 -4.29 -11.39 -18.56
CA PRO A 212 -5.10 -12.07 -19.57
C PRO A 212 -6.48 -12.44 -19.02
N THR A 213 -7.53 -12.22 -19.82
CA THR A 213 -8.92 -12.49 -19.43
C THR A 213 -9.40 -13.88 -19.80
N SER A 214 -8.63 -14.64 -20.58
CA SER A 214 -8.96 -15.97 -21.09
C SER A 214 -7.71 -16.81 -21.38
N GLY A 215 -7.89 -18.12 -21.57
CA GLY A 215 -6.81 -19.05 -21.89
C GLY A 215 -6.00 -19.46 -20.65
N PRO A 216 -4.90 -20.21 -20.84
CA PRO A 216 -4.18 -20.86 -19.74
C PRO A 216 -3.57 -19.88 -18.73
N ASN A 217 -3.32 -18.64 -19.14
CA ASN A 217 -2.74 -17.59 -18.28
C ASN A 217 -3.81 -16.65 -17.69
N ARG A 218 -5.11 -16.98 -17.79
CA ARG A 218 -6.16 -16.16 -17.18
C ARG A 218 -5.88 -15.98 -15.69
N GLY A 219 -5.94 -14.73 -15.22
CA GLY A 219 -5.73 -14.41 -13.82
C GLY A 219 -4.26 -14.36 -13.35
N LEU A 220 -3.28 -14.55 -14.25
CA LEU A 220 -1.85 -14.38 -13.96
C LEU A 220 -1.37 -13.03 -14.48
N THR A 221 -0.68 -12.26 -13.63
CA THR A 221 0.07 -11.07 -14.04
C THR A 221 1.55 -11.12 -13.65
N VAL A 222 2.37 -10.43 -14.44
CA VAL A 222 3.77 -10.08 -14.14
C VAL A 222 3.95 -8.57 -13.98
N LYS A 223 2.83 -7.83 -13.95
CA LYS A 223 2.71 -6.38 -13.86
C LYS A 223 1.68 -6.11 -12.76
N PRO A 224 2.10 -5.94 -11.50
CA PRO A 224 1.19 -6.02 -10.36
C PRO A 224 0.16 -4.87 -10.33
N LEU A 225 0.49 -3.73 -10.93
CA LEU A 225 -0.30 -2.50 -10.84
C LEU A 225 -1.00 -2.15 -12.16
N ASP A 226 -1.97 -1.25 -12.08
CA ASP A 226 -2.45 -0.55 -13.27
C ASP A 226 -1.34 0.38 -13.82
N PRO A 227 -1.10 0.38 -15.15
CA PRO A 227 0.01 1.12 -15.75
C PRO A 227 -0.11 2.65 -15.64
N VAL A 228 -1.28 3.19 -15.28
CA VAL A 228 -1.50 4.63 -15.09
C VAL A 228 -1.84 4.94 -13.64
N PHE A 229 -2.74 4.15 -13.03
CA PHE A 229 -3.32 4.46 -11.73
C PHE A 229 -2.64 3.73 -10.56
N GLY A 230 -1.61 2.92 -10.81
CA GLY A 230 -0.92 2.18 -9.75
C GLY A 230 -1.86 1.19 -9.08
N ALA A 231 -1.89 1.16 -7.75
CA ALA A 231 -2.85 0.40 -6.96
C ALA A 231 -4.26 1.03 -6.96
N GLY A 232 -4.40 2.28 -7.42
CA GLY A 232 -5.66 3.01 -7.43
C GLY A 232 -5.62 4.30 -6.60
N THR A 233 -6.81 4.79 -6.24
CA THR A 233 -6.95 6.05 -5.50
C THR A 233 -6.77 5.83 -4.01
N VAL A 234 -5.94 6.64 -3.35
CA VAL A 234 -5.77 6.60 -1.90
C VAL A 234 -7.12 6.61 -1.17
N ASN A 235 -7.31 5.68 -0.25
CA ASN A 235 -8.50 5.58 0.59
C ASN A 235 -8.07 5.36 2.05
N VAL A 236 -8.26 6.41 2.85
CA VAL A 236 -7.80 6.46 4.24
C VAL A 236 -8.61 5.52 5.13
N ASP A 237 -9.91 5.37 4.87
CA ASP A 237 -10.77 4.47 5.64
C ASP A 237 -10.31 3.02 5.51
N ARG A 238 -10.11 2.55 4.27
CA ARG A 238 -9.64 1.17 4.04
C ARG A 238 -8.27 0.92 4.63
N ALA A 239 -7.33 1.86 4.46
CA ALA A 239 -6.00 1.76 5.07
C ALA A 239 -6.06 1.74 6.61
N HIS A 240 -6.92 2.56 7.20
CA HIS A 240 -7.17 2.58 8.64
C HIS A 240 -7.72 1.23 9.10
N ARG A 241 -8.78 0.72 8.47
CA ARG A 241 -9.40 -0.59 8.80
C ARG A 241 -8.39 -1.73 8.74
N ILE A 242 -7.57 -1.79 7.69
CA ILE A 242 -6.45 -2.74 7.57
C ILE A 242 -5.54 -2.63 8.79
N LEU A 243 -5.04 -1.43 9.11
CA LEU A 243 -4.07 -1.25 10.20
C LEU A 243 -4.69 -1.37 11.59
N THR A 244 -6.00 -1.21 11.75
CA THR A 244 -6.68 -1.41 13.04
C THR A 244 -7.11 -2.86 13.28
N ALA A 245 -7.09 -3.70 12.25
CA ALA A 245 -7.29 -5.13 12.39
C ALA A 245 -6.17 -5.79 13.23
N ASN A 246 -6.46 -6.98 13.73
CA ASN A 246 -5.43 -7.82 14.37
C ASN A 246 -4.44 -8.32 13.31
N GLU A 247 -3.17 -8.48 13.70
CA GLU A 247 -2.19 -9.12 12.83
C GLU A 247 -2.61 -10.58 12.61
N ALA A 248 -2.54 -11.03 11.36
CA ALA A 248 -2.96 -12.37 10.98
C ALA A 248 -1.95 -13.43 11.40
N ALA A 249 -2.43 -14.65 11.62
CA ALA A 249 -1.61 -15.79 11.99
C ALA A 249 -1.34 -16.70 10.76
N PRO A 250 -0.11 -16.74 10.23
CA PRO A 250 0.20 -17.55 9.06
C PRO A 250 0.38 -19.05 9.38
N SER A 251 0.14 -19.87 8.36
CA SER A 251 0.63 -21.25 8.28
C SER A 251 1.90 -21.33 7.42
N ALA A 252 2.77 -22.29 7.73
CA ALA A 252 4.01 -22.52 6.98
C ALA A 252 3.79 -23.26 5.64
N THR A 253 2.64 -23.91 5.44
CA THR A 253 2.29 -24.60 4.20
C THR A 253 0.86 -24.26 3.78
N ALA A 254 0.60 -24.28 2.46
CA ALA A 254 -0.74 -24.04 1.93
C ALA A 254 -1.77 -25.09 2.41
N ALA A 255 -1.36 -26.36 2.52
CA ALA A 255 -2.21 -27.42 3.04
C ALA A 255 -2.55 -27.21 4.53
N GLY A 256 -1.59 -26.70 5.32
CA GLY A 256 -1.83 -26.32 6.71
C GLY A 256 -2.81 -25.15 6.82
N ALA A 257 -2.68 -24.13 5.96
CA ALA A 257 -3.63 -23.03 5.92
C ALA A 257 -5.04 -23.50 5.56
N ALA A 258 -5.20 -24.42 4.61
CA ALA A 258 -6.53 -24.90 4.18
C ALA A 258 -7.40 -25.44 5.32
N THR A 259 -6.80 -25.95 6.40
CA THR A 259 -7.50 -26.49 7.57
C THR A 259 -7.37 -25.63 8.84
N ALA A 260 -6.61 -24.53 8.77
CA ALA A 260 -6.45 -23.59 9.88
C ALA A 260 -7.73 -22.75 10.11
N THR A 261 -7.74 -21.97 11.19
CA THR A 261 -8.78 -20.96 11.42
C THR A 261 -8.70 -19.87 10.35
N ALA A 262 -9.85 -19.54 9.76
CA ALA A 262 -9.95 -18.43 8.82
C ALA A 262 -9.54 -17.12 9.48
N GLN A 263 -8.79 -16.31 8.74
CA GLN A 263 -8.40 -14.97 9.15
C GLN A 263 -9.55 -13.98 8.89
N PRO A 264 -9.55 -12.81 9.57
CA PRO A 264 -10.51 -11.75 9.28
C PRO A 264 -10.49 -11.32 7.80
N LEU A 265 -11.63 -10.84 7.32
CA LEU A 265 -11.82 -10.38 5.93
C LEU A 265 -11.01 -9.12 5.59
N VAL A 266 -10.58 -8.38 6.60
CA VAL A 266 -9.66 -7.25 6.48
C VAL A 266 -8.55 -7.47 7.49
N SER A 267 -7.31 -7.56 7.03
CA SER A 267 -6.18 -7.86 7.92
C SER A 267 -4.83 -7.52 7.29
N TRP A 268 -3.78 -7.78 8.06
CA TRP A 268 -2.39 -7.57 7.69
C TRP A 268 -1.48 -8.56 8.43
N ASP A 269 -0.28 -8.75 7.90
CA ASP A 269 0.80 -9.47 8.58
C ASP A 269 2.15 -8.85 8.22
N TYR A 270 3.08 -8.83 9.17
CA TYR A 270 4.46 -8.43 8.95
C TYR A 270 5.39 -9.61 9.24
N ASP A 271 6.30 -9.89 8.30
CA ASP A 271 7.36 -10.87 8.54
C ASP A 271 8.66 -10.49 7.81
N VAL A 272 9.76 -11.12 8.20
CA VAL A 272 11.07 -10.97 7.58
C VAL A 272 11.36 -12.20 6.73
N TYR A 273 11.16 -12.06 5.42
CA TYR A 273 11.30 -13.18 4.48
C TYR A 273 12.76 -13.60 4.32
N VAL A 274 13.06 -14.82 4.79
CA VAL A 274 14.33 -15.53 4.57
C VAL A 274 14.23 -16.48 3.37
N ALA A 275 15.35 -17.12 2.99
CA ALA A 275 15.39 -18.00 1.81
C ALA A 275 14.36 -19.14 1.92
N ALA A 276 13.68 -19.42 0.81
CA ALA A 276 12.62 -20.45 0.69
C ALA A 276 11.41 -20.30 1.63
N MET A 277 11.27 -19.17 2.32
CA MET A 277 10.17 -18.93 3.24
C MET A 277 8.84 -18.75 2.50
N GLN A 278 7.79 -19.28 3.10
CA GLN A 278 6.41 -19.14 2.64
C GLN A 278 5.49 -18.82 3.82
N ARG A 279 4.40 -18.13 3.51
CA ARG A 279 3.33 -17.79 4.45
C ARG A 279 1.99 -17.96 3.77
N HIS A 280 1.05 -18.59 4.48
CA HIS A 280 -0.26 -18.94 3.94
C HIS A 280 -1.36 -18.62 4.93
N TYR A 281 -2.45 -18.05 4.45
CA TYR A 281 -3.56 -17.56 5.27
C TYR A 281 -4.87 -18.08 4.71
N ARG A 282 -5.70 -18.68 5.57
CA ARG A 282 -7.06 -19.08 5.18
C ARG A 282 -7.97 -17.86 5.19
N ILE A 283 -8.75 -17.70 4.13
CA ILE A 283 -9.77 -16.67 4.01
C ILE A 283 -11.06 -17.35 3.61
N ASP A 284 -12.09 -17.23 4.44
CA ASP A 284 -13.42 -17.78 4.16
C ASP A 284 -14.35 -16.62 3.77
N LEU A 285 -14.75 -16.59 2.51
CA LEU A 285 -15.63 -15.57 1.93
C LEU A 285 -17.09 -15.99 2.11
N PRO A 286 -17.90 -15.24 2.89
CA PRO A 286 -19.29 -15.61 3.16
C PRO A 286 -20.22 -15.36 1.96
N ALA A 287 -19.89 -14.39 1.12
CA ALA A 287 -20.65 -14.00 -0.06
C ALA A 287 -19.68 -13.63 -1.20
N PRO A 288 -20.16 -13.53 -2.46
CA PRO A 288 -19.35 -12.99 -3.54
C PRO A 288 -18.88 -11.56 -3.21
N ALA A 289 -17.60 -11.27 -3.43
CA ALA A 289 -16.98 -10.00 -3.04
C ALA A 289 -15.90 -9.56 -4.04
N ASP A 290 -15.54 -8.28 -3.96
CA ASP A 290 -14.27 -7.82 -4.51
C ASP A 290 -13.17 -8.06 -3.47
N PHE A 291 -11.98 -8.48 -3.92
CA PHE A 291 -10.88 -8.86 -3.04
C PHE A 291 -9.60 -8.16 -3.48
N SER A 292 -8.99 -7.40 -2.57
CA SER A 292 -7.68 -6.79 -2.75
C SER A 292 -6.71 -7.45 -1.77
N ALA A 293 -5.55 -7.89 -2.23
CA ALA A 293 -4.45 -8.29 -1.36
C ALA A 293 -3.14 -7.78 -1.94
N LEU A 294 -2.28 -7.24 -1.10
CA LEU A 294 -1.05 -6.63 -1.53
C LEU A 294 0.07 -6.92 -0.54
N ILE A 295 1.22 -7.30 -1.06
CA ILE A 295 2.46 -7.39 -0.29
C ILE A 295 3.44 -6.37 -0.81
N THR A 296 4.12 -5.67 0.09
CA THR A 296 5.32 -4.88 -0.24
C THR A 296 6.49 -5.34 0.59
N TRP A 297 7.68 -5.17 0.07
CA TRP A 297 8.90 -5.41 0.81
C TRP A 297 9.95 -4.36 0.49
N ASN A 298 10.76 -4.03 1.50
CA ASN A 298 11.85 -3.09 1.29
C ASN A 298 13.03 -3.80 0.63
N ARG A 299 13.69 -3.12 -0.30
CA ARG A 299 15.00 -3.56 -0.78
C ARG A 299 15.98 -3.56 0.39
N SER A 300 16.81 -4.60 0.52
CA SER A 300 17.80 -4.66 1.59
C SER A 300 18.73 -3.44 1.56
N PRO A 301 19.03 -2.81 2.71
CA PRO A 301 19.95 -1.69 2.76
C PRO A 301 21.36 -2.12 2.37
N THR A 302 22.06 -1.28 1.61
CA THR A 302 23.48 -1.42 1.29
C THR A 302 24.21 -0.12 1.60
N THR A 303 25.49 -0.20 1.92
CA THR A 303 26.39 0.97 2.00
C THR A 303 27.27 1.11 0.75
N GLN A 304 27.04 0.28 -0.26
CA GLN A 304 27.67 0.38 -1.58
C GLN A 304 26.77 1.19 -2.51
N TRP A 305 27.16 2.44 -2.75
CA TRP A 305 26.35 3.39 -3.49
C TRP A 305 26.61 3.35 -5.00
N THR A 306 27.87 3.15 -5.39
CA THR A 306 28.38 3.39 -6.75
C THR A 306 28.81 2.14 -7.52
N SER A 307 28.67 0.92 -6.96
CA SER A 307 29.07 -0.30 -7.68
C SER A 307 28.09 -0.66 -8.81
N GLY A 308 28.63 -1.17 -9.91
CA GLY A 308 27.94 -1.47 -11.17
C GLY A 308 26.91 -2.61 -11.13
N SER A 309 26.52 -3.08 -9.95
CA SER A 309 25.39 -3.99 -9.74
C SER A 309 24.42 -3.35 -8.75
N ALA A 310 23.15 -3.24 -9.16
CA ALA A 310 22.09 -2.82 -8.26
C ALA A 310 22.01 -3.79 -7.07
N PRO A 311 21.68 -3.30 -5.86
CA PRO A 311 21.48 -4.18 -4.71
C PRO A 311 20.40 -5.22 -5.03
N ALA A 312 20.65 -6.48 -4.67
CA ALA A 312 19.72 -7.55 -4.92
C ALA A 312 18.38 -7.28 -4.20
N VAL A 313 17.28 -7.60 -4.88
CA VAL A 313 15.91 -7.44 -4.38
C VAL A 313 15.34 -8.86 -4.27
N VAL A 314 14.83 -9.20 -3.09
CA VAL A 314 14.08 -10.45 -2.88
C VAL A 314 12.92 -10.50 -3.86
N ASN A 315 12.59 -11.68 -4.38
CA ASN A 315 11.46 -11.87 -5.28
C ASN A 315 10.37 -12.66 -4.53
N LEU A 316 9.27 -11.98 -4.20
CA LEU A 316 8.10 -12.60 -3.60
C LEU A 316 6.98 -12.69 -4.64
N ARG A 317 6.21 -13.76 -4.57
CA ARG A 317 5.00 -14.00 -5.36
C ARG A 317 3.78 -13.98 -4.45
N LEU A 318 2.66 -13.47 -4.96
CA LEU A 318 1.37 -13.47 -4.27
C LEU A 318 0.34 -14.28 -5.07
N GLU A 319 -0.30 -15.25 -4.43
CA GLU A 319 -1.25 -16.15 -5.08
C GLU A 319 -2.46 -16.45 -4.19
N LEU A 320 -3.67 -16.39 -4.76
CA LEU A 320 -4.90 -16.86 -4.12
C LEU A 320 -5.32 -18.20 -4.75
N LYS A 321 -5.49 -19.21 -3.90
CA LYS A 321 -5.98 -20.55 -4.29
C LYS A 321 -7.34 -20.81 -3.69
N LYS A 322 -8.22 -21.52 -4.38
CA LYS A 322 -9.49 -21.99 -3.81
C LYS A 322 -9.24 -23.27 -3.02
N VAL A 323 -9.94 -23.48 -1.93
CA VAL A 323 -9.91 -24.75 -1.19
C VAL A 323 -11.06 -25.63 -1.71
N VAL A 324 -10.71 -26.81 -2.22
CA VAL A 324 -11.66 -27.85 -2.65
C VAL A 324 -11.33 -29.11 -1.88
N ASP A 325 -12.30 -29.63 -1.12
CA ASP A 325 -12.13 -30.82 -0.28
C ASP A 325 -10.90 -30.76 0.65
N GLY A 326 -10.63 -29.58 1.21
CA GLY A 326 -9.49 -29.34 2.10
C GLY A 326 -8.14 -29.14 1.39
N VAL A 327 -8.12 -29.10 0.05
CA VAL A 327 -6.90 -28.95 -0.75
C VAL A 327 -6.90 -27.59 -1.47
N PRO A 328 -5.85 -26.76 -1.31
CA PRO A 328 -5.67 -25.57 -2.13
C PRO A 328 -5.41 -25.93 -3.59
N VAL A 329 -6.26 -25.44 -4.49
CA VAL A 329 -6.15 -25.61 -5.94
C VAL A 329 -5.98 -24.25 -6.61
N ALA A 330 -5.11 -24.22 -7.63
CA ALA A 330 -4.92 -23.02 -8.44
C ALA A 330 -6.21 -22.67 -9.19
N ILE A 331 -6.48 -21.36 -9.29
CA ILE A 331 -7.64 -20.82 -10.00
C ILE A 331 -7.21 -19.94 -11.18
N THR A 332 -5.97 -20.10 -11.66
CA THR A 332 -5.54 -19.54 -12.95
C THR A 332 -6.13 -20.34 -14.11
N GLY A 333 -6.16 -19.73 -15.29
CA GLY A 333 -6.67 -20.37 -16.50
C GLY A 333 -8.16 -20.70 -16.42
N ASP A 334 -8.55 -21.80 -17.06
CA ASP A 334 -9.94 -22.27 -17.13
C ASP A 334 -10.47 -22.71 -15.74
N ALA A 335 -9.59 -23.08 -14.81
CA ALA A 335 -9.98 -23.43 -13.44
C ALA A 335 -10.55 -22.24 -12.66
N GLY A 336 -10.27 -21.01 -13.08
CA GLY A 336 -10.84 -19.79 -12.50
C GLY A 336 -12.21 -19.41 -13.04
N VAL A 337 -12.69 -20.06 -14.10
CA VAL A 337 -13.98 -19.74 -14.71
C VAL A 337 -15.10 -20.07 -13.72
N GLY A 338 -15.99 -19.09 -13.47
CA GLY A 338 -17.05 -19.21 -12.46
C GLY A 338 -16.58 -19.05 -11.02
N VAL A 339 -15.27 -18.92 -10.76
CA VAL A 339 -14.73 -18.61 -9.42
C VAL A 339 -14.57 -17.11 -9.22
N PHE A 340 -14.16 -16.37 -10.26
CA PHE A 340 -14.10 -14.91 -10.23
C PHE A 340 -14.45 -14.31 -11.59
N THR A 341 -14.90 -13.06 -11.58
CA THR A 341 -15.35 -12.35 -12.78
C THR A 341 -14.19 -11.79 -13.58
N SER A 342 -13.33 -10.99 -12.95
CA SER A 342 -12.16 -10.36 -13.59
C SER A 342 -11.04 -10.08 -12.58
N GLY A 343 -9.89 -9.62 -13.09
CA GLY A 343 -8.71 -9.33 -12.28
C GLY A 343 -7.71 -10.48 -12.27
N ASN A 344 -6.87 -10.54 -11.22
CA ASN A 344 -5.79 -11.50 -11.10
C ASN A 344 -5.79 -12.23 -9.76
N VAL A 345 -5.45 -13.51 -9.81
CA VAL A 345 -5.33 -14.42 -8.66
C VAL A 345 -3.88 -14.85 -8.42
N LEU A 346 -2.98 -14.52 -9.34
CA LEU A 346 -1.54 -14.71 -9.23
C LEU A 346 -0.82 -13.45 -9.74
N SER A 347 0.06 -12.91 -8.92
CA SER A 347 0.96 -11.81 -9.26
C SER A 347 2.40 -12.25 -8.99
N ALA A 348 3.24 -12.19 -10.03
CA ALA A 348 4.60 -12.72 -10.03
C ALA A 348 5.53 -11.86 -10.92
N SER A 349 5.68 -10.58 -10.58
CA SER A 349 6.71 -9.72 -11.16
C SER A 349 8.10 -10.21 -10.77
N ALA A 350 9.04 -10.12 -11.72
CA ALA A 350 10.44 -10.43 -11.46
C ALA A 350 11.25 -9.21 -11.00
N VAL A 351 10.66 -8.01 -11.06
CA VAL A 351 11.36 -6.74 -10.91
C VAL A 351 10.79 -5.84 -9.82
N ASP A 352 9.48 -5.92 -9.57
CA ASP A 352 8.78 -5.12 -8.57
C ASP A 352 9.08 -5.61 -7.16
N ASN A 353 9.03 -4.68 -6.19
CA ASN A 353 9.10 -4.99 -4.77
C ASN A 353 7.72 -4.91 -4.08
N LEU A 354 6.71 -5.23 -4.88
CA LEU A 354 5.33 -5.38 -4.47
C LEU A 354 4.65 -6.39 -5.40
N GLU A 355 3.64 -7.07 -4.86
CA GLU A 355 2.69 -7.86 -5.63
C GLU A 355 1.28 -7.50 -5.20
N HIS A 356 0.34 -7.45 -6.16
CA HIS A 356 -1.03 -7.02 -5.91
C HIS A 356 -2.01 -7.93 -6.63
N LEU A 357 -2.95 -8.48 -5.87
CA LEU A 357 -4.15 -9.12 -6.37
C LEU A 357 -5.30 -8.15 -6.24
N TYR A 358 -5.99 -7.88 -7.33
CA TYR A 358 -7.33 -7.30 -7.27
C TYR A 358 -8.28 -8.15 -8.10
N ILE A 359 -9.25 -8.76 -7.43
CA ILE A 359 -10.17 -9.73 -7.98
C ILE A 359 -11.57 -9.16 -7.84
N ARG A 360 -12.31 -9.12 -8.94
CA ARG A 360 -13.71 -8.67 -8.93
C ARG A 360 -14.67 -9.83 -8.98
N GLY A 361 -15.73 -9.76 -8.17
CA GLY A 361 -16.76 -10.79 -8.07
C GLY A 361 -16.18 -12.18 -7.81
N LEU A 362 -15.27 -12.28 -6.85
CA LEU A 362 -14.76 -13.55 -6.33
C LEU A 362 -15.90 -14.27 -5.61
N ALA A 363 -16.21 -15.50 -5.99
CA ALA A 363 -17.32 -16.26 -5.45
C ALA A 363 -17.10 -16.61 -3.96
N ALA A 364 -18.20 -16.80 -3.22
CA ALA A 364 -18.15 -17.31 -1.86
C ALA A 364 -17.42 -18.66 -1.76
N GLY A 365 -16.77 -18.91 -0.63
CA GLY A 365 -16.05 -20.15 -0.34
C GLY A 365 -14.74 -19.93 0.40
N SER A 366 -14.00 -21.01 0.60
CA SER A 366 -12.70 -21.00 1.29
C SER A 366 -11.54 -20.84 0.32
N TYR A 367 -10.57 -20.03 0.71
CA TYR A 367 -9.38 -19.71 -0.08
C TYR A 367 -8.13 -19.74 0.80
N VAL A 368 -6.98 -19.91 0.14
CA VAL A 368 -5.66 -19.74 0.75
C VAL A 368 -4.91 -18.65 0.00
N LEU A 369 -4.65 -17.53 0.68
CA LEU A 369 -3.75 -16.49 0.23
C LEU A 369 -2.32 -16.90 0.59
N SER A 370 -1.44 -16.93 -0.41
CA SER A 370 -0.07 -17.43 -0.27
C SER A 370 0.92 -16.37 -0.69
N VAL A 371 1.95 -16.18 0.13
CA VAL A 371 3.16 -15.47 -0.24
C VAL A 371 4.30 -16.47 -0.28
N THR A 372 4.95 -16.60 -1.43
CA THR A 372 6.12 -17.46 -1.61
C THR A 372 7.32 -16.64 -2.03
N ARG A 373 8.49 -17.01 -1.53
CA ARG A 373 9.75 -16.47 -2.04
C ARG A 373 10.27 -17.35 -3.18
N ASP A 374 10.51 -16.73 -4.33
CA ASP A 374 10.82 -17.41 -5.59
C ASP A 374 12.30 -17.25 -6.03
N ASP A 375 13.11 -16.47 -5.31
CA ASP A 375 14.55 -16.33 -5.56
C ASP A 375 15.42 -17.26 -4.69
N ALA A 376 16.70 -17.38 -5.08
CA ALA A 376 17.73 -18.11 -4.34
C ALA A 376 18.73 -17.19 -3.61
N LEU A 377 18.37 -15.93 -3.36
CA LEU A 377 19.23 -14.97 -2.66
C LEU A 377 19.30 -15.33 -1.16
N THR A 378 20.38 -14.90 -0.51
CA THR A 378 20.54 -15.02 0.95
C THR A 378 20.05 -13.79 1.70
N ASN A 379 19.79 -12.69 0.99
CA ASN A 379 19.22 -11.46 1.53
C ASN A 379 17.88 -11.72 2.21
N VAL A 380 17.55 -10.89 3.20
CA VAL A 380 16.23 -10.90 3.86
C VAL A 380 15.43 -9.67 3.48
N ALA A 381 14.11 -9.79 3.53
CA ALA A 381 13.20 -8.71 3.19
C ALA A 381 12.13 -8.53 4.27
N ALA A 382 12.19 -7.38 4.96
CA ALA A 382 11.08 -6.93 5.80
C ALA A 382 9.89 -6.66 4.88
N SER A 383 8.80 -7.39 5.10
CA SER A 383 7.66 -7.46 4.20
C SER A 383 6.36 -7.31 4.98
N ALA A 384 5.38 -6.66 4.36
CA ALA A 384 4.06 -6.53 4.94
C ALA A 384 3.00 -6.95 3.92
N LEU A 385 2.25 -7.99 4.25
CA LEU A 385 1.06 -8.42 3.53
C LEU A 385 -0.15 -7.73 4.12
N THR A 386 -1.07 -7.30 3.27
CA THR A 386 -2.36 -6.73 3.65
C THR A 386 -3.44 -7.27 2.73
N TRP A 387 -4.67 -7.37 3.21
CA TRP A 387 -5.82 -7.64 2.37
C TRP A 387 -7.06 -6.93 2.87
N PHE A 388 -7.96 -6.68 1.92
CA PHE A 388 -9.24 -6.04 2.12
C PHE A 388 -10.27 -6.72 1.24
N VAL A 389 -11.26 -7.36 1.87
CA VAL A 389 -12.44 -7.86 1.19
C VAL A 389 -13.50 -6.76 1.19
N ASP A 390 -13.96 -6.40 0.01
CA ASP A 390 -15.05 -5.46 -0.21
C ASP A 390 -16.32 -6.26 -0.52
N LEU A 391 -17.07 -6.55 0.54
CA LEU A 391 -18.36 -7.19 0.42
C LEU A 391 -19.38 -6.19 -0.15
N PRO A 392 -20.36 -6.66 -0.93
CA PRO A 392 -21.51 -5.85 -1.28
C PRO A 392 -22.14 -5.29 0.00
N VAL A 393 -22.52 -4.01 -0.01
CA VAL A 393 -23.18 -3.40 1.15
C VAL A 393 -24.48 -4.14 1.43
N ILE A 394 -24.58 -4.78 2.60
CA ILE A 394 -25.81 -5.38 3.11
C ILE A 394 -26.38 -4.41 4.13
N LEU A 395 -27.61 -3.94 3.88
CA LEU A 395 -28.30 -3.06 4.82
C LEU A 395 -28.47 -3.81 6.16
N GLY A 396 -27.93 -3.26 7.24
CA GLY A 396 -27.97 -3.87 8.58
C GLY A 396 -26.71 -4.62 9.00
N ASP A 397 -25.76 -4.86 8.09
CA ASP A 397 -24.42 -5.40 8.41
C ASP A 397 -23.51 -4.24 8.84
N ILE A 398 -23.51 -3.97 10.14
CA ILE A 398 -22.88 -2.79 10.76
C ILE A 398 -21.38 -3.04 10.99
N ASP A 399 -20.98 -4.28 11.27
CA ASP A 399 -19.56 -4.63 11.40
C ASP A 399 -18.88 -4.91 10.05
N GLY A 400 -19.66 -5.06 8.98
CA GLY A 400 -19.21 -5.24 7.61
C GLY A 400 -18.67 -6.64 7.32
N ASN A 401 -19.13 -7.66 8.05
CA ASN A 401 -18.68 -9.05 7.93
C ASN A 401 -19.42 -9.85 6.83
N GLY A 402 -20.45 -9.27 6.21
CA GLY A 402 -21.24 -9.86 5.13
C GLY A 402 -22.47 -10.63 5.57
N VAL A 403 -22.84 -10.59 6.86
CA VAL A 403 -24.06 -11.17 7.41
C VAL A 403 -24.63 -10.23 8.48
N VAL A 404 -25.95 -10.20 8.64
CA VAL A 404 -26.62 -9.41 9.68
C VAL A 404 -26.98 -10.31 10.85
N ASN A 405 -26.24 -10.20 11.95
CA ASN A 405 -26.39 -11.07 13.12
C ASN A 405 -26.29 -10.33 14.47
N GLY A 406 -26.07 -11.09 15.55
CA GLY A 406 -25.98 -10.56 16.90
C GLY A 406 -24.83 -9.57 17.15
N ALA A 407 -23.75 -9.64 16.37
CA ALA A 407 -22.65 -8.68 16.44
C ALA A 407 -23.10 -7.29 15.97
N ASP A 408 -23.80 -7.24 14.84
CA ASP A 408 -24.40 -6.00 14.29
C ASP A 408 -25.42 -5.42 15.25
N LEU A 409 -26.30 -6.27 15.79
CA LEU A 409 -27.26 -5.85 16.81
C LEU A 409 -26.54 -5.26 18.03
N GLY A 410 -25.45 -5.88 18.48
CA GLY A 410 -24.63 -5.36 19.58
C GLY A 410 -24.07 -3.96 19.29
N LEU A 411 -23.57 -3.73 18.07
CA LEU A 411 -23.08 -2.42 17.63
C LEU A 411 -24.21 -1.39 17.51
N GLN A 412 -25.37 -1.78 16.96
CA GLN A 412 -26.53 -0.90 16.84
C GLN A 412 -27.04 -0.45 18.22
N LEU A 413 -27.19 -1.39 19.15
CA LEU A 413 -27.61 -1.09 20.52
C LEU A 413 -26.57 -0.25 21.27
N GLY A 414 -25.28 -0.45 20.99
CA GLY A 414 -24.20 0.39 21.50
C GLY A 414 -24.25 1.83 21.00
N ALA A 415 -24.82 2.06 19.81
CA ALA A 415 -24.98 3.37 19.19
C ALA A 415 -26.36 4.02 19.43
N TRP A 416 -27.22 3.44 20.27
CA TRP A 416 -28.60 3.89 20.47
C TRP A 416 -28.68 5.37 20.86
N GLY A 417 -29.53 6.13 20.15
CA GLY A 417 -29.71 7.57 20.36
C GLY A 417 -28.65 8.47 19.71
N THR A 418 -27.75 7.92 18.88
CA THR A 418 -26.70 8.68 18.18
C THR A 418 -26.92 8.69 16.66
N ALA A 419 -26.24 9.56 15.91
CA ALA A 419 -26.18 9.50 14.44
C ALA A 419 -25.15 8.46 13.92
N GLY A 420 -24.86 7.44 14.74
CA GLY A 420 -23.79 6.47 14.51
C GLY A 420 -24.11 5.44 13.41
N PRO A 421 -23.23 4.47 13.18
CA PRO A 421 -23.33 3.50 12.08
C PRO A 421 -24.57 2.57 12.15
N GLY A 422 -25.34 2.64 13.24
CA GLY A 422 -26.61 1.94 13.39
C GLY A 422 -27.85 2.72 12.91
N ASP A 423 -27.69 3.95 12.41
CA ASP A 423 -28.76 4.77 11.80
C ASP A 423 -28.97 4.29 10.36
N LEU A 424 -29.79 3.25 10.23
CA LEU A 424 -30.00 2.53 8.97
C LEU A 424 -31.06 3.19 8.09
N ASN A 425 -31.91 4.04 8.68
CA ASN A 425 -32.92 4.80 7.95
C ASN A 425 -32.46 6.23 7.58
N GLY A 426 -31.36 6.72 8.18
CA GLY A 426 -30.73 8.00 7.89
C GLY A 426 -31.44 9.21 8.49
N ASP A 427 -32.22 9.05 9.55
CA ASP A 427 -32.95 10.12 10.23
C ASP A 427 -32.09 10.91 11.24
N GLY A 428 -30.83 10.49 11.42
CA GLY A 428 -29.85 11.09 12.32
C GLY A 428 -29.88 10.52 13.74
N ILE A 429 -30.65 9.46 14.03
CA ILE A 429 -30.75 8.87 15.37
C ILE A 429 -31.05 7.36 15.35
N VAL A 430 -30.10 6.54 15.83
CA VAL A 430 -30.31 5.10 16.03
C VAL A 430 -31.44 4.83 17.02
N ASN A 431 -32.56 4.26 16.56
CA ASN A 431 -33.74 4.00 17.38
C ASN A 431 -34.53 2.76 16.92
N GLY A 432 -35.78 2.63 17.38
CA GLY A 432 -36.65 1.47 17.12
C GLY A 432 -36.84 1.16 15.63
N PRO A 433 -37.17 2.15 14.78
CA PRO A 433 -37.11 2.04 13.33
C PRO A 433 -35.84 1.38 12.76
N ASP A 434 -34.64 1.77 13.19
CA ASP A 434 -33.39 1.15 12.70
C ASP A 434 -33.23 -0.29 13.15
N LEU A 435 -33.66 -0.59 14.37
CA LEU A 435 -33.71 -1.98 14.86
C LEU A 435 -34.66 -2.83 14.01
N GLY A 436 -35.79 -2.26 13.60
CA GLY A 436 -36.71 -2.90 12.65
C GLY A 436 -36.03 -3.21 11.31
N VAL A 437 -35.22 -2.29 10.79
CA VAL A 437 -34.44 -2.49 9.56
C VAL A 437 -33.40 -3.61 9.73
N LEU A 438 -32.63 -3.59 10.83
CA LEU A 438 -31.60 -4.60 11.12
C LEU A 438 -32.23 -5.99 11.25
N LEU A 439 -33.27 -6.14 12.07
CA LEU A 439 -33.95 -7.43 12.25
C LEU A 439 -34.65 -7.92 10.98
N GLY A 440 -35.11 -7.00 10.13
CA GLY A 440 -35.66 -7.33 8.81
C GLY A 440 -34.62 -7.87 7.83
N ALA A 441 -33.35 -7.56 8.04
CA ALA A 441 -32.22 -8.01 7.24
C ALA A 441 -31.46 -9.21 7.83
N TRP A 442 -31.92 -9.76 8.96
CA TRP A 442 -31.25 -10.84 9.69
C TRP A 442 -30.94 -12.05 8.80
N SER A 443 -29.69 -12.53 8.84
CA SER A 443 -29.18 -13.59 7.95
C SER A 443 -28.32 -14.62 8.65
#